data_AF-A0A084AIX0-F1
#
_entry.id   AF-A0A084AIX0-F1
#
_cell.length_a   1.000
_cell.length_b   1.000
_cell.length_c   1.000
_cell.angle_alpha   90.00
_cell.angle_beta   90.00
_cell.angle_gamma   90.00
#
_symmetry.space_group_name_H-M   'P 1'
#
loop_
_entity.id
_entity.type
_entity.pdbx_description
1 polymer ?
#
loop_
_entity_poly.entity_id
_entity_poly.type
_entity_poly.pdbx_seq_one_letter_code
_entity_poly.pdbx_strand_id
1 'polypeptide(L)'
;MPSDIDPSSNDAQHAKENAGWTYVKPKSRRRRTKPTKPSTHELPPQHSQPRSGPLRPLSAIDAEYRKTRSQWEGTSCCARLRELVATSAAGVGHVSNAICLGIGTFDPSDGAWEAKRRTFIQLIAFLIIVEELEKFASNKSIKCYFQEPAFTETDTLFIQSLDHQVVESPTGFDMVKDHSLLFGVHLYRPIYAAALRRSLPSIFVGTSWDVWDQWVSSEFFISSFF
;
A
#
# COMPACT_ATOMS: atom_id res chain seq x y z
N MET A 1 71.38 19.96 15.99
CA MET A 1 72.38 19.58 14.96
C MET A 1 72.95 18.22 15.36
N PRO A 2 73.15 17.28 14.42
CA PRO A 2 72.34 16.06 14.29
C PRO A 2 73.13 14.76 14.50
N SER A 3 72.39 13.65 14.66
CA SER A 3 72.73 12.23 14.32
C SER A 3 71.77 11.31 15.11
N ASP A 4 71.16 10.22 14.67
CA ASP A 4 71.01 9.47 13.41
C ASP A 4 69.95 8.41 13.75
N ILE A 5 68.95 8.11 12.89
CA ILE A 5 68.32 6.78 12.86
C ILE A 5 68.01 6.40 11.40
N ASP A 6 68.45 5.16 11.13
CA ASP A 6 68.52 4.36 9.92
C ASP A 6 67.15 3.93 9.30
N PRO A 7 67.18 3.26 8.13
CA PRO A 7 66.10 3.13 7.16
C PRO A 7 65.37 1.76 7.19
N SER A 8 64.50 1.59 6.20
CA SER A 8 64.30 0.35 5.40
C SER A 8 63.02 -0.46 5.56
N SER A 9 62.47 -0.77 4.37
CA SER A 9 61.71 -1.94 3.91
C SER A 9 60.28 -2.12 4.42
N ASN A 10 59.24 -1.90 3.62
CA ASN A 10 58.73 -2.58 2.40
C ASN A 10 58.05 -3.95 2.65
N ASP A 11 56.81 -4.00 2.12
CA ASP A 11 56.00 -5.14 1.65
C ASP A 11 55.43 -6.18 2.62
N ALA A 12 54.10 -6.18 2.75
CA ALA A 12 53.18 -7.19 2.19
C ALA A 12 51.80 -7.06 2.89
N GLN A 13 50.74 -6.56 2.24
CA GLN A 13 49.82 -7.26 1.34
C GLN A 13 48.58 -7.87 2.04
N HIS A 14 47.40 -7.40 1.60
CA HIS A 14 46.04 -7.97 1.65
C HIS A 14 45.36 -8.28 3.00
N ALA A 15 44.22 -7.62 3.25
CA ALA A 15 42.87 -8.17 2.99
C ALA A 15 41.80 -7.50 3.90
N LYS A 16 40.69 -7.06 3.27
CA LYS A 16 39.26 -7.21 3.66
C LYS A 16 38.88 -7.21 5.15
N GLU A 17 37.77 -6.67 5.65
CA GLU A 17 36.51 -6.06 5.17
C GLU A 17 35.68 -5.86 6.48
N ASN A 18 34.60 -5.09 6.39
CA ASN A 18 33.38 -5.18 7.22
C ASN A 18 33.28 -4.44 8.55
N ALA A 19 32.65 -3.28 8.43
CA ALA A 19 31.67 -2.64 9.30
C ALA A 19 31.06 -3.56 10.39
N GLY A 20 31.23 -3.12 11.64
CA GLY A 20 30.67 -3.74 12.82
C GLY A 20 29.17 -3.48 12.97
N TRP A 21 28.38 -4.55 12.87
CA TRP A 21 27.11 -4.66 13.59
C TRP A 21 27.36 -5.44 14.89
N THR A 22 27.07 -4.82 16.03
CA THR A 22 27.25 -5.43 17.36
C THR A 22 26.15 -6.46 17.63
N TYR A 23 26.52 -7.74 17.68
CA TYR A 23 25.66 -8.85 18.06
C TYR A 23 25.72 -9.10 19.57
N VAL A 24 24.58 -9.02 20.27
CA VAL A 24 24.50 -9.35 21.71
C VAL A 24 24.16 -10.83 21.86
N LYS A 25 25.04 -11.61 22.49
CA LYS A 25 24.85 -13.04 22.75
C LYS A 25 23.84 -13.28 23.89
N PRO A 26 22.79 -14.10 23.71
CA PRO A 26 21.99 -14.59 24.82
C PRO A 26 22.78 -15.59 25.68
N LYS A 27 22.73 -15.41 27.01
CA LYS A 27 23.34 -16.32 28.00
C LYS A 27 22.63 -17.68 27.96
N SER A 28 23.36 -18.72 27.56
CA SER A 28 22.91 -20.11 27.56
C SER A 28 22.61 -20.59 28.99
N ARG A 29 21.39 -21.04 29.26
CA ARG A 29 21.13 -22.06 30.29
C ARG A 29 20.80 -23.36 29.57
N ARG A 30 21.76 -24.29 29.60
CA ARG A 30 21.62 -25.65 29.11
C ARG A 30 20.47 -26.36 29.82
N ARG A 31 19.52 -26.91 29.07
CA ARG A 31 18.93 -28.21 29.39
C ARG A 31 18.80 -29.02 28.09
N ARG A 32 19.51 -30.15 28.08
CA ARG A 32 19.68 -31.06 26.95
C ARG A 32 18.45 -31.95 26.83
N THR A 33 17.77 -31.94 25.67
CA THR A 33 16.93 -33.04 25.19
C THR A 33 17.26 -33.34 23.72
N LYS A 34 17.13 -34.62 23.37
CA LYS A 34 17.68 -35.36 22.21
C LYS A 34 17.23 -34.83 20.83
N PRO A 35 17.95 -35.16 19.74
CA PRO A 35 17.62 -34.67 18.39
C PRO A 35 16.41 -35.41 17.84
N THR A 36 15.37 -34.66 17.47
CA THR A 36 14.25 -35.14 16.66
C THR A 36 14.42 -34.59 15.25
N LYS A 37 14.23 -35.45 14.25
CA LYS A 37 14.36 -35.22 12.80
C LYS A 37 13.69 -33.91 12.35
N PRO A 38 14.15 -33.25 11.26
CA PRO A 38 13.51 -32.05 10.75
C PRO A 38 12.07 -32.38 10.33
N SER A 39 11.11 -31.89 11.10
CA SER A 39 9.71 -31.80 10.70
C SER A 39 9.60 -30.62 9.76
N THR A 40 9.18 -30.90 8.52
CA THR A 40 8.68 -29.92 7.56
C THR A 40 7.43 -29.26 8.18
N HIS A 41 7.62 -28.27 9.02
CA HIS A 41 6.52 -27.40 9.45
C HIS A 41 6.32 -26.36 8.35
N GLU A 42 5.45 -26.70 7.40
CA GLU A 42 4.59 -25.68 6.80
C GLU A 42 3.99 -24.86 7.95
N LEU A 43 4.29 -23.56 7.95
CA LEU A 43 3.59 -22.62 8.81
C LEU A 43 2.10 -22.75 8.46
N PRO A 44 1.20 -23.02 9.43
CA PRO A 44 -0.22 -23.01 9.14
C PRO A 44 -0.60 -21.64 8.57
N PRO A 45 -1.53 -21.57 7.61
CA PRO A 45 -2.11 -20.29 7.22
C PRO A 45 -2.57 -19.60 8.50
N GLN A 46 -2.08 -18.38 8.73
CA GLN A 46 -2.57 -17.52 9.82
C GLN A 46 -4.02 -17.18 9.51
N HIS A 47 -4.93 -18.08 9.88
CA HIS A 47 -6.33 -17.77 10.03
C HIS A 47 -6.42 -16.78 11.19
N SER A 48 -6.37 -15.49 10.86
CA SER A 48 -6.82 -14.44 11.77
C SER A 48 -8.21 -14.83 12.24
N GLN A 49 -8.33 -15.06 13.55
CA GLN A 49 -9.62 -15.39 14.17
C GLN A 49 -10.63 -14.30 13.76
N PRO A 50 -11.83 -14.66 13.26
CA PRO A 50 -12.87 -13.68 13.01
C PRO A 50 -13.16 -12.88 14.28
N ARG A 51 -13.32 -11.56 14.13
CA ARG A 51 -13.59 -10.64 15.24
C ARG A 51 -14.81 -11.13 16.03
N SER A 52 -14.67 -11.23 17.35
CA SER A 52 -15.76 -11.55 18.29
C SER A 52 -16.29 -10.33 19.06
N GLY A 53 -15.68 -9.15 18.87
CA GLY A 53 -16.09 -7.88 19.48
C GLY A 53 -17.01 -7.02 18.59
N PRO A 54 -17.72 -6.04 19.18
CA PRO A 54 -18.62 -5.16 18.42
C PRO A 54 -17.86 -4.36 17.36
N LEU A 55 -18.55 -4.00 16.27
CA LEU A 55 -18.00 -3.09 15.26
C LEU A 55 -17.64 -1.75 15.90
N ARG A 56 -16.59 -1.13 15.39
CA ARG A 56 -16.18 0.21 15.82
C ARG A 56 -17.28 1.22 15.49
N PRO A 57 -17.61 2.16 16.38
CA PRO A 57 -18.65 3.15 16.10
C PRO A 57 -18.23 4.12 14.99
N LEU A 58 -19.20 4.52 14.16
CA LEU A 58 -19.04 5.48 13.06
C LEU A 58 -18.29 6.76 13.49
N SER A 59 -18.67 7.34 14.63
CA SER A 59 -18.05 8.55 15.16
C SER A 59 -16.56 8.40 15.46
N ALA A 60 -16.12 7.20 15.85
CA ALA A 60 -14.70 6.95 16.10
C ALA A 60 -13.91 6.80 14.79
N ILE A 61 -14.54 6.27 13.73
CA ILE A 61 -13.92 6.21 12.38
C ILE A 61 -13.81 7.63 11.82
N ASP A 62 -14.89 8.42 11.87
CA ASP A 62 -14.91 9.81 11.41
C ASP A 62 -13.89 10.69 12.15
N ALA A 63 -13.82 10.59 13.48
CA ALA A 63 -12.83 11.34 14.25
C ALA A 63 -11.38 11.00 13.88
N GLU A 64 -11.07 9.71 13.66
CA GLU A 64 -9.73 9.29 13.22
C GLU A 64 -9.44 9.73 11.79
N TYR A 65 -10.41 9.66 10.88
CA TYR A 65 -10.28 10.19 9.53
C TYR A 65 -9.95 11.69 9.55
N ARG A 66 -10.75 12.51 10.25
CA ARG A 66 -10.55 13.96 10.30
C ARG A 66 -9.18 14.32 10.87
N LYS A 67 -8.78 13.65 11.95
CA LYS A 67 -7.45 13.82 12.56
C LYS A 67 -6.35 13.45 11.57
N THR A 68 -6.44 12.28 10.94
CA THR A 68 -5.43 11.78 10.01
C THR A 68 -5.32 12.68 8.78
N ARG A 69 -6.46 13.13 8.25
CA ARG A 69 -6.54 14.04 7.11
C ARG A 69 -5.88 15.38 7.42
N SER A 70 -6.25 16.02 8.53
CA SER A 70 -5.65 17.29 8.95
C SER A 70 -4.12 17.18 9.13
N GLN A 71 -3.64 16.07 9.71
CA GLN A 71 -2.21 15.82 9.86
C GLN A 71 -1.52 15.60 8.50
N TRP A 72 -2.14 14.83 7.60
CA TRP A 72 -1.55 14.50 6.31
C TRP A 72 -1.51 15.70 5.37
N GLU A 73 -2.54 16.56 5.39
CA GLU A 73 -2.61 17.78 4.60
C GLU A 73 -1.47 18.77 4.91
N GLY A 74 -0.96 18.77 6.15
CA GLY A 74 0.19 19.57 6.56
C GLY A 74 1.56 19.02 6.12
N THR A 75 1.60 17.86 5.45
CA THR A 75 2.87 17.23 5.03
C THR A 75 3.33 17.69 3.65
N SER A 76 4.64 17.65 3.42
CA SER A 76 5.22 17.86 2.08
C SER A 76 4.75 16.81 1.06
N CYS A 77 4.40 15.61 1.51
CA CYS A 77 3.85 14.55 0.67
C CYS A 77 2.50 14.96 0.07
N CYS A 78 1.59 15.53 0.87
CA CYS A 78 0.33 16.08 0.38
C CYS A 78 0.55 17.20 -0.65
N ALA A 79 1.43 18.16 -0.32
CA ALA A 79 1.76 19.25 -1.24
C ALA A 79 2.28 18.72 -2.59
N ARG A 80 3.16 17.71 -2.56
CA ARG A 80 3.69 17.07 -3.76
C ARG A 80 2.64 16.30 -4.54
N LEU A 81 1.71 15.63 -3.87
CA LEU A 81 0.59 14.95 -4.54
C LEU A 81 -0.29 15.98 -5.27
N ARG A 82 -0.63 17.09 -4.62
CA ARG A 82 -1.45 18.14 -5.24
C ARG A 82 -0.76 18.74 -6.47
N GLU A 83 0.53 19.06 -6.36
CA GLU A 83 1.34 19.55 -7.49
C GLU A 83 1.39 18.56 -8.65
N LEU A 84 1.59 17.26 -8.35
CA LEU A 84 1.63 16.20 -9.36
C LEU A 84 0.31 16.09 -10.11
N VAL A 85 -0.82 16.08 -9.39
CA VAL A 85 -2.15 16.03 -10.00
C VAL A 85 -2.39 17.27 -10.83
N ALA A 86 -2.12 18.47 -10.33
CA ALA A 86 -2.31 19.70 -11.07
C ALA A 86 -1.49 19.74 -12.38
N THR A 87 -0.24 19.28 -12.33
CA THR A 87 0.64 19.22 -13.51
C THR A 87 0.17 18.18 -14.52
N SER A 88 -0.27 17.01 -14.04
CA SER A 88 -0.69 15.90 -14.90
C SER A 88 -2.08 16.13 -15.49
N ALA A 89 -3.00 16.71 -14.72
CA ALA A 89 -4.39 16.94 -15.09
C ALA A 89 -4.55 17.92 -16.25
N ALA A 90 -3.60 18.85 -16.45
CA ALA A 90 -3.64 19.80 -17.55
C ALA A 90 -3.66 19.13 -18.95
N GLY A 91 -3.13 17.91 -19.07
CA GLY A 91 -3.16 17.12 -20.30
C GLY A 91 -4.21 16.02 -20.34
N VAL A 92 -4.88 15.76 -19.21
CA VAL A 92 -5.92 14.73 -19.11
C VAL A 92 -7.27 15.38 -19.40
N GLY A 93 -8.08 14.75 -20.26
CA GLY A 93 -9.45 15.20 -20.51
C GLY A 93 -10.32 15.20 -19.26
N HIS A 94 -11.60 15.56 -19.41
CA HIS A 94 -12.54 15.62 -18.30
C HIS A 94 -12.73 14.25 -17.61
N VAL A 95 -12.50 14.20 -16.30
CA VAL A 95 -12.83 13.05 -15.44
C VAL A 95 -14.22 13.26 -14.84
N SER A 96 -15.16 12.31 -15.03
CA SER A 96 -16.54 12.41 -14.54
C SER A 96 -16.80 11.59 -13.27
N ASN A 97 -16.03 10.54 -13.07
CA ASN A 97 -16.18 9.60 -11.97
C ASN A 97 -14.83 9.05 -11.52
N ALA A 98 -14.75 8.75 -10.23
CA ALA A 98 -13.57 8.18 -9.60
C ALA A 98 -13.96 6.86 -8.92
N ILE A 99 -13.21 5.80 -9.19
CA ILE A 99 -13.45 4.46 -8.67
C ILE A 99 -12.27 4.10 -7.75
N CYS A 100 -12.57 3.83 -6.49
CA CYS A 100 -11.62 3.32 -5.50
C CYS A 100 -11.90 1.84 -5.25
N LEU A 101 -10.90 1.00 -5.53
CA LEU A 101 -10.99 -0.45 -5.41
C LEU A 101 -10.01 -0.94 -4.35
N GLY A 102 -10.46 -1.81 -3.45
CA GLY A 102 -9.54 -2.59 -2.61
C GLY A 102 -8.78 -1.79 -1.53
N ILE A 103 -9.38 -0.75 -0.98
CA ILE A 103 -8.79 0.15 0.03
C ILE A 103 -8.60 -0.53 1.41
N GLY A 104 -9.36 -1.60 1.68
CA GLY A 104 -9.41 -2.29 2.96
C GLY A 104 -10.45 -1.71 3.94
N THR A 105 -10.52 -2.26 5.14
CA THR A 105 -11.47 -1.83 6.20
C THR A 105 -10.85 -0.79 7.14
N PHE A 106 -11.70 0.06 7.75
CA PHE A 106 -11.29 0.98 8.82
C PHE A 106 -11.31 0.32 10.21
N ASP A 107 -11.72 -0.94 10.28
CA ASP A 107 -11.88 -1.71 11.52
C ASP A 107 -11.38 -3.16 11.38
N PRO A 108 -10.08 -3.38 11.10
CA PRO A 108 -9.53 -4.72 10.87
C PRO A 108 -9.73 -5.64 12.08
N SER A 109 -10.08 -6.91 11.81
CA SER A 109 -10.48 -7.90 12.82
C SER A 109 -9.37 -8.27 13.81
N ASP A 110 -8.12 -8.19 13.37
CA ASP A 110 -6.91 -8.43 14.18
C ASP A 110 -6.43 -7.16 14.91
N GLY A 111 -7.14 -6.03 14.76
CA GLY A 111 -6.73 -4.75 15.31
C GLY A 111 -5.43 -4.21 14.69
N ALA A 112 -5.02 -4.71 13.52
CA ALA A 112 -3.79 -4.30 12.86
C ALA A 112 -3.78 -2.79 12.59
N TRP A 113 -3.06 -2.07 13.45
CA TRP A 113 -2.92 -0.62 13.38
C TRP A 113 -2.39 -0.16 12.02
N GLU A 114 -1.42 -0.89 11.46
CA GLU A 114 -0.83 -0.55 10.16
C GLU A 114 -1.83 -0.72 9.02
N ALA A 115 -2.63 -1.78 9.02
CA ALA A 115 -3.66 -1.99 8.01
C ALA A 115 -4.67 -0.84 8.03
N LYS A 116 -5.19 -0.52 9.22
CA LYS A 116 -6.10 0.60 9.43
C LYS A 116 -5.51 1.94 9.00
N ARG A 117 -4.26 2.23 9.39
CA ARG A 117 -3.58 3.48 9.02
C ARG A 117 -3.42 3.59 7.50
N ARG A 118 -3.09 2.49 6.82
CA ARG A 118 -3.01 2.46 5.35
C ARG A 118 -4.36 2.76 4.72
N THR A 119 -5.45 2.16 5.19
CA THR A 119 -6.82 2.43 4.71
C THR A 119 -7.14 3.93 4.76
N PHE A 120 -6.89 4.60 5.89
CA PHE A 120 -7.13 6.04 6.01
C PHE A 120 -6.26 6.87 5.07
N ILE A 121 -4.97 6.56 4.97
CA ILE A 121 -4.06 7.32 4.09
C ILE A 121 -4.43 7.13 2.62
N GLN A 122 -4.83 5.92 2.21
CA GLN A 122 -5.31 5.67 0.86
C GLN A 122 -6.60 6.43 0.56
N LEU A 123 -7.58 6.42 1.47
CA LEU A 123 -8.80 7.22 1.33
C LEU A 123 -8.46 8.71 1.17
N ILE A 124 -7.61 9.25 2.05
CA ILE A 124 -7.23 10.65 2.02
C ILE A 124 -6.52 10.98 0.70
N ALA A 125 -5.54 10.18 0.28
CA ALA A 125 -4.84 10.40 -0.98
C ALA A 125 -5.81 10.38 -2.18
N PHE A 126 -6.75 9.43 -2.22
CA PHE A 126 -7.79 9.35 -3.24
C PHE A 126 -8.63 10.63 -3.28
N LEU A 127 -9.15 11.09 -2.14
CA LEU A 127 -10.00 12.29 -2.07
C LEU A 127 -9.24 13.56 -2.45
N ILE A 128 -7.96 13.66 -2.07
CA ILE A 128 -7.11 14.80 -2.44
C ILE A 128 -6.88 14.84 -3.95
N ILE A 129 -6.70 13.68 -4.59
CA ILE A 129 -6.60 13.61 -6.06
C ILE A 129 -7.91 14.09 -6.70
N VAL A 130 -9.06 13.61 -6.20
CA VAL A 130 -10.38 14.02 -6.71
C VAL A 130 -10.58 15.53 -6.57
N GLU A 131 -10.31 16.10 -5.40
CA GLU A 131 -10.41 17.54 -5.13
C GLU A 131 -9.53 18.38 -6.06
N GLU A 132 -8.33 17.91 -6.38
CA GLU A 132 -7.47 18.60 -7.34
C GLU A 132 -7.99 18.49 -8.77
N LEU A 133 -8.52 17.34 -9.18
CA LEU A 133 -9.12 17.16 -10.50
C LEU A 133 -10.38 18.02 -10.69
N GLU A 134 -11.19 18.18 -9.64
CA GLU A 134 -12.39 19.01 -9.66
C GLU A 134 -12.10 20.48 -9.94
N LYS A 135 -10.90 20.98 -9.63
CA LYS A 135 -10.49 22.36 -9.97
C LYS A 135 -10.40 22.59 -11.49
N PHE A 136 -10.20 21.53 -12.26
CA PHE A 136 -10.12 21.57 -13.72
C PHE A 136 -11.44 21.18 -14.38
N ALA A 137 -12.32 20.48 -13.65
CA ALA A 137 -13.67 20.18 -14.12
C ALA A 137 -14.50 21.47 -14.11
N SER A 138 -15.02 21.88 -15.27
CA SER A 138 -15.82 23.12 -15.43
C SER A 138 -17.16 23.06 -14.68
N ASN A 139 -17.12 23.19 -13.35
CA ASN A 139 -18.25 23.14 -12.42
C ASN A 139 -19.01 21.79 -12.35
N LYS A 140 -18.30 20.67 -12.50
CA LYS A 140 -18.87 19.33 -12.31
C LYS A 140 -18.16 18.61 -11.18
N SER A 141 -18.93 18.16 -10.18
CA SER A 141 -18.40 17.28 -9.14
C SER A 141 -18.12 15.89 -9.70
N ILE A 142 -17.03 15.30 -9.24
CA ILE A 142 -16.62 13.95 -9.63
C ILE A 142 -17.31 12.95 -8.70
N LYS A 143 -18.12 12.06 -9.28
CA LYS A 143 -18.80 11.02 -8.50
C LYS A 143 -17.81 9.97 -8.03
N CYS A 144 -17.76 9.71 -6.72
CA CYS A 144 -16.86 8.73 -6.12
C CYS A 144 -17.59 7.42 -5.81
N TYR A 145 -16.99 6.31 -6.27
CA TYR A 145 -17.49 4.95 -6.10
C TYR A 145 -16.44 4.09 -5.40
N PHE A 146 -16.84 3.30 -4.42
CA PHE A 146 -15.98 2.42 -3.66
C PHE A 146 -16.45 0.97 -3.80
N GLN A 147 -15.53 0.06 -4.09
CA GLN A 147 -15.79 -1.38 -4.10
C GLN A 147 -14.70 -2.09 -3.28
N GLU A 148 -15.09 -2.62 -2.12
CA GLU A 148 -14.18 -3.26 -1.17
C GLU A 148 -14.87 -4.47 -0.51
N PRO A 149 -14.37 -5.70 -0.73
CA PRO A 149 -14.95 -6.90 -0.10
C PRO A 149 -14.78 -6.95 1.43
N ALA A 150 -13.82 -6.24 2.01
CA ALA A 150 -13.58 -6.19 3.45
C ALA A 150 -14.42 -5.13 4.18
N PHE A 151 -15.23 -4.33 3.49
CA PHE A 151 -16.06 -3.31 4.14
C PHE A 151 -17.07 -3.95 5.08
N THR A 152 -17.08 -3.44 6.31
CA THR A 152 -18.14 -3.68 7.28
C THR A 152 -19.33 -2.75 7.02
N GLU A 153 -20.46 -3.02 7.66
CA GLU A 153 -21.62 -2.10 7.62
C GLU A 153 -21.24 -0.68 8.07
N THR A 154 -20.39 -0.55 9.09
CA THR A 154 -19.95 0.78 9.55
C THR A 154 -19.00 1.45 8.56
N ASP A 155 -18.15 0.71 7.87
CA ASP A 155 -17.30 1.26 6.81
C ASP A 155 -18.16 1.85 5.67
N THR A 156 -19.21 1.12 5.26
CA THR A 156 -20.16 1.58 4.24
C THR A 156 -20.87 2.86 4.67
N LEU A 157 -21.41 2.91 5.88
CA LEU A 157 -22.05 4.10 6.43
C LEU A 157 -21.07 5.29 6.51
N PHE A 158 -19.81 5.02 6.85
CA PHE A 158 -18.78 6.06 6.90
C PHE A 158 -18.50 6.65 5.52
N ILE A 159 -18.30 5.83 4.49
CA ILE A 159 -18.10 6.30 3.11
C ILE A 159 -19.33 7.09 2.62
N GLN A 160 -20.54 6.62 2.91
CA GLN A 160 -21.77 7.34 2.58
C GLN A 160 -21.89 8.68 3.31
N SER A 161 -21.40 8.78 4.55
CA SER A 161 -21.37 10.06 5.28
C SER A 161 -20.45 11.12 4.66
N LEU A 162 -19.55 10.70 3.76
CA LEU A 162 -18.70 11.58 2.95
C LEU A 162 -19.33 11.92 1.58
N ASP A 163 -20.62 11.61 1.37
CA ASP A 163 -21.35 11.78 0.10
C ASP A 163 -20.75 10.94 -1.05
N HIS A 164 -20.33 9.71 -0.74
CA HIS A 164 -19.78 8.76 -1.70
C HIS A 164 -20.58 7.46 -1.74
N GLN A 165 -20.47 6.72 -2.85
CA GLN A 165 -21.25 5.50 -3.06
C GLN A 165 -20.39 4.26 -2.88
N VAL A 166 -20.89 3.29 -2.13
CA VAL A 166 -20.35 1.93 -2.07
C VAL A 166 -21.13 1.06 -3.02
N VAL A 167 -20.43 0.27 -3.85
CA VAL A 167 -21.03 -0.61 -4.85
C VAL A 167 -20.52 -2.04 -4.70
N GLU A 168 -21.38 -3.00 -5.01
CA GLU A 168 -21.04 -4.42 -4.97
C GLU A 168 -20.23 -4.86 -6.20
N SER A 169 -19.34 -5.83 -6.04
CA SER A 169 -18.64 -6.45 -7.16
C SER A 169 -19.63 -7.18 -8.09
N PRO A 170 -19.50 -7.06 -9.43
CA PRO A 170 -18.42 -6.42 -10.20
C PRO A 170 -18.71 -4.97 -10.62
N THR A 171 -19.68 -4.30 -10.02
CA THR A 171 -20.20 -3.00 -10.47
C THR A 171 -19.12 -1.92 -10.57
N GLY A 172 -18.22 -1.85 -9.60
CA GLY A 172 -17.10 -0.90 -9.61
C GLY A 172 -16.14 -1.13 -10.78
N PHE A 173 -15.92 -2.38 -11.18
CA PHE A 173 -15.13 -2.69 -12.39
C PHE A 173 -15.82 -2.17 -13.65
N ASP A 174 -17.14 -2.37 -13.73
CA ASP A 174 -17.94 -2.00 -14.89
C ASP A 174 -18.13 -0.48 -15.04
N MET A 175 -17.85 0.29 -13.98
CA MET A 175 -17.87 1.76 -13.96
C MET A 175 -16.59 2.41 -14.48
N VAL A 176 -15.51 1.66 -14.69
CA VAL A 176 -14.25 2.17 -15.25
C VAL A 176 -14.42 2.46 -16.75
N LYS A 177 -14.19 3.72 -17.13
CA LYS A 177 -14.37 4.26 -18.49
C LYS A 177 -13.28 5.25 -18.87
N ASP A 178 -13.22 5.64 -20.14
CA ASP A 178 -12.28 6.59 -20.75
C ASP A 178 -12.23 8.00 -20.12
N HIS A 179 -13.20 8.34 -19.28
CA HIS A 179 -13.31 9.58 -18.51
C HIS A 179 -13.34 9.33 -16.98
N SER A 180 -12.68 8.26 -16.53
CA SER A 180 -12.65 7.89 -15.11
C SER A 180 -11.24 7.97 -14.51
N LEU A 181 -11.19 8.23 -13.20
CA LEU A 181 -10.04 7.94 -12.35
C LEU A 181 -10.22 6.53 -11.77
N LEU A 182 -9.25 5.64 -12.00
CA LEU A 182 -9.15 4.38 -11.29
C LEU A 182 -8.06 4.46 -10.23
N PHE A 183 -8.44 4.26 -8.97
CA PHE A 183 -7.55 4.17 -7.83
C PHE A 183 -7.64 2.78 -7.23
N GLY A 184 -6.52 2.09 -7.14
CA GLY A 184 -6.45 0.76 -6.55
C GLY A 184 -5.02 0.41 -6.26
N VAL A 185 -4.58 0.60 -5.02
CA VAL A 185 -3.21 0.35 -4.58
C VAL A 185 -3.15 -1.03 -3.95
N HIS A 186 -2.16 -1.86 -4.34
CA HIS A 186 -2.01 -3.24 -3.89
C HIS A 186 -3.11 -4.21 -4.36
N LEU A 187 -3.72 -3.96 -5.52
CA LEU A 187 -4.63 -4.94 -6.12
C LEU A 187 -3.85 -6.02 -6.86
N TYR A 188 -4.38 -7.24 -6.87
CA TYR A 188 -3.83 -8.32 -7.67
C TYR A 188 -4.07 -8.13 -9.17
N ARG A 189 -3.16 -8.67 -9.99
CA ARG A 189 -3.25 -8.64 -11.46
C ARG A 189 -4.63 -9.02 -12.03
N PRO A 190 -5.35 -10.05 -11.54
CA PRO A 190 -6.69 -10.38 -12.04
C PRO A 190 -7.72 -9.26 -11.80
N ILE A 191 -7.57 -8.50 -10.72
CA ILE A 191 -8.48 -7.39 -10.39
C ILE A 191 -8.24 -6.21 -11.33
N TYR A 192 -6.99 -5.87 -11.60
CA TYR A 192 -6.67 -4.86 -12.64
C TYR A 192 -7.16 -5.30 -14.01
N ALA A 193 -6.93 -6.57 -14.38
CA ALA A 193 -7.42 -7.11 -15.64
C ALA A 193 -8.94 -7.01 -15.74
N ALA A 194 -9.69 -7.32 -14.67
CA ALA A 194 -11.14 -7.21 -14.65
C ALA A 194 -11.62 -5.75 -14.82
N ALA A 195 -11.00 -4.81 -14.11
CA ALA A 195 -11.35 -3.38 -14.13
C ALA A 195 -11.00 -2.70 -15.47
N LEU A 196 -9.88 -3.07 -16.09
CA LEU A 196 -9.39 -2.45 -17.33
C LEU A 196 -9.89 -3.14 -18.60
N ARG A 197 -10.57 -4.28 -18.47
CA ARG A 197 -11.00 -5.13 -19.60
C ARG A 197 -11.88 -4.40 -20.63
N ARG A 198 -12.77 -3.51 -20.16
CA ARG A 198 -13.76 -2.85 -21.02
C ARG A 198 -13.27 -1.53 -21.59
N SER A 199 -12.55 -0.75 -20.78
CA SER A 199 -12.04 0.56 -21.14
C SER A 199 -10.85 0.90 -20.25
N LEU A 200 -9.91 1.68 -20.79
CA LEU A 200 -8.84 2.28 -19.99
C LEU A 200 -9.34 3.58 -19.34
N PRO A 201 -8.98 3.86 -18.07
CA PRO A 201 -9.28 5.12 -17.41
C PRO A 201 -8.37 6.25 -17.93
N SER A 202 -8.80 7.50 -17.79
CA SER A 202 -7.95 8.66 -18.12
C SER A 202 -6.79 8.79 -17.13
N ILE A 203 -7.03 8.38 -15.87
CA ILE A 203 -6.01 8.38 -14.82
C ILE A 203 -6.05 7.04 -14.10
N PHE A 204 -4.88 6.45 -13.93
CA PHE A 204 -4.70 5.21 -13.19
C PHE A 204 -3.69 5.44 -12.06
N VAL A 205 -4.09 5.07 -10.84
CA VAL A 205 -3.21 5.05 -9.66
C VAL A 205 -3.25 3.65 -9.07
N GLY A 206 -2.14 2.93 -9.16
CA GLY A 206 -2.05 1.57 -8.65
C GLY A 206 -0.60 1.08 -8.54
N THR A 207 -0.45 -0.21 -8.28
CA THR A 207 0.86 -0.87 -8.22
C THR A 207 1.46 -0.93 -9.62
N SER A 208 2.72 -0.52 -9.77
CA SER A 208 3.38 -0.48 -11.08
C SER A 208 3.49 -1.89 -11.67
N TRP A 209 3.49 -1.95 -13.01
CA TRP A 209 3.64 -3.20 -13.75
C TRP A 209 4.95 -3.92 -13.43
N ASP A 210 6.04 -3.17 -13.17
CA ASP A 210 7.37 -3.70 -12.85
C ASP A 210 7.38 -4.64 -11.63
N VAL A 211 6.47 -4.40 -10.69
CA VAL A 211 6.30 -5.27 -9.53
C VAL A 211 5.88 -6.66 -9.99
N TRP A 212 4.96 -6.78 -10.95
CA TRP A 212 4.46 -8.06 -11.46
C TRP A 212 5.47 -8.76 -12.36
N ASP A 213 6.25 -8.03 -13.17
CA ASP A 213 7.28 -8.64 -14.02
C ASP A 213 8.38 -9.32 -13.21
N GLN A 214 8.74 -8.79 -12.04
CA GLN A 214 9.69 -9.44 -11.13
C GLN A 214 9.17 -10.79 -10.62
N TRP A 215 7.86 -10.92 -10.39
CA TRP A 215 7.24 -12.19 -9.95
C TRP A 215 7.06 -13.18 -11.11
N VAL A 216 6.67 -12.72 -12.29
CA VAL A 216 6.56 -13.57 -13.49
C VAL A 216 7.93 -14.14 -13.85
N SER A 217 9.00 -13.33 -13.76
CA SER A 217 10.38 -13.78 -13.95
C SER A 217 10.81 -14.83 -12.92
N SER A 218 10.26 -14.77 -11.70
CA SER A 218 10.55 -15.75 -10.63
C SER A 218 9.74 -17.05 -10.74
N GLU A 219 8.53 -17.04 -11.31
CA GLU A 219 7.77 -18.25 -11.62
C GLU A 219 8.35 -19.00 -12.83
N PHE A 220 8.87 -18.28 -13.85
CA PHE A 220 9.57 -18.91 -14.97
C PHE A 220 10.94 -19.50 -14.59
N PHE A 221 11.56 -19.04 -13.50
CA PHE A 221 12.80 -19.64 -13.00
C PHE A 221 12.56 -20.95 -12.23
N ILE A 222 11.37 -21.14 -11.64
CA ILE A 222 11.01 -22.39 -10.95
C ILE A 222 10.44 -23.43 -11.93
N SER A 223 9.81 -23.01 -13.03
CA SER A 223 9.30 -23.96 -14.06
C SER A 223 10.37 -24.47 -15.05
N SER A 224 11.65 -24.08 -14.90
CA SER A 224 12.76 -24.61 -15.72
C SER A 224 13.58 -25.70 -15.01
N PHE A 225 13.13 -26.18 -13.86
CA PHE A 225 13.66 -27.36 -13.19
C PHE A 225 12.52 -28.30 -12.79
N PHE A 226 11.91 -28.97 -13.77
CA PHE A 226 11.40 -30.35 -13.68
C PHE A 226 11.14 -30.88 -15.09
#